data_AF-A0A1W9RIQ7-F1
#
_entry.id   AF-A0A1W9RIQ7-F1
#
_cell.length_a   1.000
_cell.length_b   1.000
_cell.length_c   1.000
_cell.angle_alpha   90.00
_cell.angle_beta   90.00
_cell.angle_gamma   90.00
#
_symmetry.space_group_name_H-M   'P 1'
#
loop_
_entity.id
_entity.type
_entity.pdbx_description
1 polymer ?
#
loop_
_entity_poly.entity_id
_entity_poly.type
_entity_poly.pdbx_seq_one_letter_code
_entity_poly.pdbx_strand_id
1 'polypeptide(L)'
;MRNIHDILQEIIAEAAKKSGYPLKEKDITIEATRQESHGDLATNAALRLASIAKKSPRQVAEELVQNMNYERGLIEKAEIAGPGFINFFLGWSYYRDAVKDIIEEEKSFGTSGFGEGKRIQIEFVSANPTGPLNVVSARAAAIGDIMANLYNAVGFKADREFYLNDAGRQVRLLGASVSSRYMELFGKEEPFPEDGYHGLYIIDLAEEIKNEHGDKFISLSGEKRIEELKNIALKKMIQAQKEMMARYRVKFQNWFHESVLREKNAHLEVLKELEQKGFTYEQDGAVWFYSTKFGDEKDRVLITSEGEPTYFLVDIAYHKTKY
;
A
#
# COMPACT_ATOMS: atom_id res chain seq x y z
N MET A 1 20.53 -12.22 -13.58
CA MET A 1 21.68 -12.39 -12.64
C MET A 1 21.44 -13.52 -11.61
N ARG A 2 22.41 -14.42 -11.33
CA ARG A 2 22.42 -15.16 -10.04
C ARG A 2 22.82 -14.16 -8.96
N ASN A 3 22.04 -14.05 -7.90
CA ASN A 3 22.32 -13.11 -6.82
C ASN A 3 23.72 -13.39 -6.24
N ILE A 4 24.56 -12.35 -6.06
CA ILE A 4 25.89 -12.50 -5.46
C ILE A 4 25.83 -13.12 -4.06
N HIS A 5 24.72 -12.91 -3.34
CA HIS A 5 24.45 -13.57 -2.08
C HIS A 5 24.36 -15.09 -2.28
N ASP A 6 23.59 -15.58 -3.25
CA ASP A 6 23.45 -17.02 -3.52
C ASP A 6 24.82 -17.65 -3.87
N ILE A 7 25.61 -16.96 -4.70
CA ILE A 7 26.95 -17.43 -5.08
C ILE A 7 27.88 -17.53 -3.86
N LEU A 8 27.88 -16.51 -3.01
CA LEU A 8 28.67 -16.51 -1.77
C LEU A 8 28.17 -17.57 -0.78
N GLN A 9 26.86 -17.80 -0.68
CA GLN A 9 26.29 -18.87 0.15
C GLN A 9 26.76 -20.25 -0.34
N GLU A 10 26.72 -20.51 -1.66
CA GLU A 10 27.26 -21.73 -2.29
C GLU A 10 28.75 -21.90 -1.92
N ILE A 11 29.58 -20.86 -2.14
CA ILE A 11 31.02 -20.88 -1.86
C ILE A 11 31.33 -21.15 -0.39
N ILE A 12 30.63 -20.47 0.53
CA ILE A 12 30.84 -20.63 1.98
C ILE A 12 30.38 -22.03 2.43
N ALA A 13 29.26 -22.54 1.91
CA ALA A 13 28.76 -23.87 2.24
C ALA A 13 29.71 -24.99 1.74
N GLU A 14 30.25 -24.85 0.53
CA GLU A 14 31.27 -25.77 0.00
C GLU A 14 32.56 -25.74 0.81
N ALA A 15 33.04 -24.54 1.18
CA ALA A 15 34.21 -24.38 2.03
C ALA A 15 34.02 -25.00 3.42
N ALA A 16 32.83 -24.80 4.01
CA ALA A 16 32.44 -25.43 5.27
C ALA A 16 32.42 -26.95 5.15
N LYS A 17 31.84 -27.51 4.07
CA LYS A 17 31.82 -28.95 3.81
C LYS A 17 33.22 -29.55 3.69
N LYS A 18 34.13 -28.89 2.96
CA LYS A 18 35.55 -29.29 2.86
C LYS A 18 36.27 -29.26 4.21
N SER A 19 35.89 -28.31 5.07
CA SER A 19 36.41 -28.17 6.44
C SER A 19 35.75 -29.10 7.46
N GLY A 20 34.78 -29.93 7.04
CA GLY A 20 34.06 -30.85 7.93
C GLY A 20 32.96 -30.20 8.78
N TYR A 21 32.49 -29.01 8.40
CA TYR A 21 31.47 -28.25 9.14
C TYR A 21 30.07 -28.43 8.53
N PRO A 22 29.02 -28.65 9.35
CA PRO A 22 27.65 -28.79 8.89
C PRO A 22 27.00 -27.41 8.71
N LEU A 23 27.25 -26.76 7.57
CA LEU A 23 26.65 -25.47 7.20
C LEU A 23 25.90 -25.59 5.87
N LYS A 24 24.63 -25.16 5.84
CA LYS A 24 23.81 -25.13 4.61
C LYS A 24 23.69 -23.69 4.12
N GLU A 25 23.56 -23.50 2.81
CA GLU A 25 23.43 -22.20 2.13
C GLU A 25 22.39 -21.28 2.81
N LYS A 26 21.18 -21.79 3.05
CA LYS A 26 20.08 -21.06 3.70
C LYS A 26 20.39 -20.57 5.12
N ASP A 27 21.37 -21.18 5.78
CA ASP A 27 21.77 -20.83 7.14
C ASP A 27 22.88 -19.77 7.12
N ILE A 28 23.30 -19.26 5.97
CA ILE A 28 24.40 -18.31 5.83
C ILE A 28 23.83 -16.92 5.61
N THR A 29 24.17 -16.02 6.53
CA THR A 29 23.81 -14.60 6.43
C THR A 29 24.95 -13.85 5.74
N ILE A 30 24.60 -13.02 4.78
CA ILE A 30 25.51 -12.10 4.08
C ILE A 30 24.90 -10.71 4.18
N GLU A 31 25.71 -9.75 4.62
CA GLU A 31 25.30 -8.36 4.81
C GLU A 31 26.28 -7.43 4.10
N ALA A 32 25.80 -6.27 3.64
CA ALA A 32 26.68 -5.21 3.18
C ALA A 32 27.51 -4.68 4.36
N THR A 33 28.79 -4.40 4.12
CA THR A 33 29.62 -3.79 5.17
C THR A 33 29.26 -2.32 5.35
N ARG A 34 29.56 -1.77 6.53
CA ARG A 34 29.31 -0.35 6.83
C ARG A 34 30.43 0.58 6.36
N GLN A 35 31.61 0.04 6.08
CA GLN A 35 32.81 0.81 5.75
C GLN A 35 33.47 0.16 4.53
N GLU A 36 33.72 0.92 3.48
CA GLU A 36 34.34 0.42 2.23
C GLU A 36 35.68 -0.29 2.48
N SER A 37 36.46 0.16 3.48
CA SER A 37 37.72 -0.50 3.87
C SER A 37 37.55 -1.93 4.39
N HIS A 38 36.32 -2.33 4.74
CA HIS A 38 35.98 -3.69 5.16
C HIS A 38 35.45 -4.54 3.99
N GLY A 39 35.49 -4.06 2.75
CA GLY A 39 34.99 -4.78 1.58
C GLY A 39 33.50 -4.53 1.34
N ASP A 40 32.93 -5.25 0.38
CA ASP A 40 31.55 -5.00 -0.10
C ASP A 40 30.53 -5.75 0.74
N LEU A 41 30.84 -7.01 1.10
CA LEU A 41 29.94 -7.91 1.81
C LEU A 41 30.66 -8.60 2.97
N ALA A 42 29.92 -9.07 3.97
CA ALA A 42 30.49 -9.82 5.09
C ALA A 42 29.57 -10.95 5.54
N THR A 43 30.16 -11.97 6.15
CA THR A 43 29.43 -13.04 6.84
C THR A 43 29.96 -13.28 8.25
N ASN A 44 29.08 -13.71 9.14
CA ASN A 44 29.39 -14.18 10.50
C ASN A 44 29.45 -15.71 10.61
N ALA A 45 29.48 -16.45 9.48
CA ALA A 45 29.40 -17.91 9.44
C ALA A 45 30.41 -18.60 10.38
N ALA A 46 31.65 -18.12 10.46
CA ALA A 46 32.67 -18.71 11.32
C ALA A 46 32.35 -18.56 12.82
N LEU A 47 31.74 -17.44 13.24
CA LEU A 47 31.29 -17.26 14.62
C LEU A 47 30.22 -18.27 15.02
N ARG A 48 29.32 -18.58 14.09
CA ARG A 48 28.26 -19.57 14.32
C ARG A 48 28.80 -21.00 14.35
N LEU A 49 29.80 -21.29 13.52
CA LEU A 49 30.42 -22.61 13.44
C LEU A 49 31.42 -22.90 14.56
N ALA A 50 32.00 -21.87 15.20
CA ALA A 50 33.02 -22.02 16.24
C ALA A 50 32.63 -22.99 17.37
N SER A 51 31.40 -22.89 17.87
CA SER A 51 30.90 -23.75 18.95
C SER A 51 30.78 -25.21 18.52
N ILE A 52 30.38 -25.46 17.27
CA ILE A 52 30.24 -26.79 16.67
C ILE A 52 31.63 -27.39 16.38
N ALA A 53 32.54 -26.57 15.87
CA ALA A 53 33.91 -26.93 15.55
C ALA A 53 34.80 -27.15 16.77
N LYS A 54 34.39 -26.67 17.96
CA LYS A 54 35.21 -26.59 19.18
C LYS A 54 36.57 -25.90 18.93
N LYS A 55 36.57 -24.88 18.08
CA LYS A 55 37.73 -24.06 17.71
C LYS A 55 37.39 -22.58 17.93
N SER A 56 38.41 -21.73 18.00
CA SER A 56 38.16 -20.29 18.02
C SER A 56 37.51 -19.84 16.68
N PRO A 57 36.63 -18.84 16.67
CA PRO A 57 36.00 -18.41 15.42
C PRO A 57 37.00 -17.94 14.36
N ARG A 58 38.14 -17.41 14.78
CA ARG A 58 39.23 -17.03 13.87
C ARG A 58 39.84 -18.25 13.17
N GLN A 59 40.10 -19.34 13.88
CA GLN A 59 40.58 -20.59 13.27
C GLN A 59 39.56 -21.16 12.28
N VAL A 60 38.26 -21.12 12.62
CA VAL A 60 37.21 -21.54 11.70
C VAL A 60 37.17 -20.64 10.46
N ALA A 61 37.32 -19.33 10.64
CA ALA A 61 37.37 -18.39 9.51
C ALA A 61 38.57 -18.65 8.59
N GLU A 62 39.74 -18.94 9.17
CA GLU A 62 40.95 -19.33 8.43
C GLU A 62 40.72 -20.59 7.59
N GLU A 63 40.12 -21.62 8.17
CA GLU A 63 39.80 -22.87 7.46
C GLU A 63 38.76 -22.67 6.36
N LEU A 64 37.75 -21.83 6.59
CA LEU A 64 36.76 -21.48 5.57
C LEU A 64 37.44 -20.75 4.41
N VAL A 65 38.15 -19.66 4.68
CA VAL A 65 38.84 -18.84 3.66
C VAL A 65 39.84 -19.68 2.85
N GLN A 66 40.60 -20.58 3.49
CA GLN A 66 41.52 -21.49 2.81
C GLN A 66 40.82 -22.47 1.85
N ASN A 67 39.58 -22.87 2.15
CA ASN A 67 38.81 -23.82 1.35
C ASN A 67 37.84 -23.16 0.36
N MET A 68 37.72 -21.84 0.37
CA MET A 68 36.89 -21.08 -0.57
C MET A 68 37.47 -21.14 -1.97
N ASN A 69 36.58 -21.25 -2.95
CA ASN A 69 36.94 -21.18 -4.35
C ASN A 69 36.60 -19.79 -4.91
N TYR A 70 37.61 -19.08 -5.40
CA TYR A 70 37.49 -17.75 -6.00
C TYR A 70 37.42 -17.78 -7.54
N GLU A 71 37.41 -18.98 -8.16
CA GLU A 71 37.64 -19.23 -9.60
C GLU A 71 36.78 -18.44 -10.60
N ARG A 72 35.67 -17.83 -10.16
CA ARG A 72 34.84 -16.99 -11.06
C ARG A 72 35.35 -15.56 -11.21
N GLY A 73 36.39 -15.16 -10.49
CA GLY A 73 36.91 -13.78 -10.47
C GLY A 73 35.94 -12.74 -9.87
N LEU A 74 34.71 -13.17 -9.50
CA LEU A 74 33.67 -12.35 -8.90
C LEU A 74 34.06 -11.86 -7.50
N ILE A 75 34.98 -12.56 -6.84
CA ILE A 75 35.53 -12.21 -5.54
C ILE A 75 37.03 -12.03 -5.75
N GLU A 76 37.53 -10.82 -5.48
CA GLU A 76 38.95 -10.49 -5.53
C GLU A 76 39.69 -11.12 -4.36
N LYS A 77 39.14 -10.98 -3.15
CA LYS A 77 39.70 -11.56 -1.92
C LYS A 77 38.64 -11.68 -0.83
N ALA A 78 38.94 -12.54 0.15
CA ALA A 78 38.25 -12.55 1.43
C ALA A 78 39.25 -12.26 2.56
N GLU A 79 38.86 -11.42 3.52
CA GLU A 79 39.69 -11.03 4.66
C GLU A 79 38.99 -11.37 5.98
N ILE A 80 39.77 -11.83 6.95
CA ILE A 80 39.25 -12.16 8.28
C ILE A 80 39.35 -10.93 9.17
N ALA A 81 38.19 -10.43 9.60
CA ALA A 81 38.10 -9.26 10.46
C ALA A 81 37.72 -9.63 11.90
N GLY A 82 38.36 -8.94 12.85
CA GLY A 82 38.09 -9.05 14.28
C GLY A 82 38.07 -10.50 14.79
N PRO A 83 37.00 -10.93 15.47
CA PRO A 83 36.93 -12.26 16.10
C PRO A 83 36.75 -13.41 15.11
N GLY A 84 36.38 -13.16 13.85
CA GLY A 84 36.07 -14.20 12.87
C GLY A 84 34.99 -13.82 11.84
N PHE A 85 34.78 -12.53 11.58
CA PHE A 85 33.98 -12.13 10.42
C PHE A 85 34.80 -12.37 9.16
N ILE A 86 34.14 -12.77 8.08
CA ILE A 86 34.78 -12.90 6.77
C ILE A 86 34.20 -11.81 5.88
N ASN A 87 35.05 -10.88 5.49
CA ASN A 87 34.76 -9.78 4.61
C ASN A 87 35.13 -10.16 3.18
N PHE A 88 34.29 -9.82 2.21
CA PHE A 88 34.48 -10.12 0.80
C PHE A 88 34.65 -8.84 0.00
N PHE A 89 35.66 -8.83 -0.85
CA PHE A 89 35.91 -7.77 -1.83
C PHE A 89 35.57 -8.34 -3.20
N LEU A 90 34.63 -7.72 -3.89
CA LEU A 90 34.15 -8.15 -5.20
C LEU A 90 35.15 -7.72 -6.28
N GLY A 91 35.44 -8.63 -7.20
CA GLY A 91 36.36 -8.37 -8.29
C GLY A 91 35.72 -7.55 -9.40
N TRP A 92 36.56 -6.92 -10.24
CA TRP A 92 36.09 -6.07 -11.34
C TRP A 92 35.21 -6.79 -12.36
N SER A 93 35.33 -8.13 -12.48
CA SER A 93 34.45 -8.91 -13.34
C SER A 93 32.99 -8.87 -12.87
N TYR A 94 32.74 -8.85 -11.55
CA TYR A 94 31.37 -8.74 -11.03
C TYR A 94 30.72 -7.43 -11.48
N TYR A 95 31.41 -6.30 -11.30
CA TYR A 95 30.89 -5.00 -11.70
C TYR A 95 30.69 -4.88 -13.21
N ARG A 96 31.64 -5.39 -14.01
CA ARG A 96 31.51 -5.44 -15.47
C ARG A 96 30.30 -6.26 -15.90
N ASP A 97 30.12 -7.44 -15.32
CA ASP A 97 29.01 -8.34 -15.66
C ASP A 97 27.67 -7.73 -15.20
N ALA A 98 27.64 -7.04 -14.05
CA ALA A 98 26.46 -6.30 -13.60
C ALA A 98 26.08 -5.14 -14.53
N VAL A 99 27.06 -4.36 -15.02
CA VAL A 99 26.82 -3.31 -16.02
C VAL A 99 26.29 -3.91 -17.33
N LYS A 100 26.83 -5.05 -17.76
CA LYS A 100 26.33 -5.77 -18.93
C LYS A 100 24.87 -6.20 -18.73
N ASP A 101 24.54 -6.80 -17.59
CA ASP A 101 23.16 -7.19 -17.25
C ASP A 101 22.22 -5.97 -17.25
N ILE A 102 22.63 -4.82 -16.68
CA ILE A 102 21.82 -3.58 -16.70
C ILE A 102 21.53 -3.13 -18.13
N ILE A 103 22.52 -3.21 -19.03
CA ILE A 103 22.37 -2.82 -20.44
C ILE A 103 21.48 -3.83 -21.19
N GLU A 104 21.63 -5.13 -20.94
CA GLU A 104 20.87 -6.18 -21.61
C GLU A 104 19.41 -6.26 -21.13
N GLU A 105 19.18 -6.12 -19.83
CA GLU A 105 17.84 -6.21 -19.21
C GLU A 105 17.06 -4.88 -19.30
N GLU A 106 17.73 -3.74 -19.47
CA GLU A 106 17.16 -2.40 -19.55
C GLU A 106 16.08 -2.13 -18.47
N LYS A 107 14.81 -1.99 -18.89
CA LYS A 107 13.67 -1.73 -18.01
C LYS A 107 13.28 -2.91 -17.13
N SER A 108 13.77 -4.11 -17.46
CA SER A 108 13.52 -5.33 -16.69
C SER A 108 14.62 -5.60 -15.66
N PHE A 109 15.69 -4.80 -15.63
CA PHE A 109 16.72 -4.92 -14.60
C PHE A 109 16.11 -4.71 -13.20
N GLY A 110 16.47 -5.61 -12.28
CA GLY A 110 15.94 -5.59 -10.91
C GLY A 110 14.51 -6.11 -10.75
N THR A 111 13.91 -6.66 -11.82
CA THR A 111 12.62 -7.37 -11.72
C THR A 111 12.82 -8.85 -11.38
N SER A 112 11.78 -9.50 -10.86
CA SER A 112 11.81 -10.94 -10.57
C SER A 112 10.44 -11.59 -10.74
N GLY A 113 10.42 -12.93 -10.79
CA GLY A 113 9.19 -13.73 -10.86
C GLY A 113 8.63 -14.18 -9.50
N PHE A 114 9.11 -13.60 -8.38
CA PHE A 114 8.80 -14.05 -7.02
C PHE A 114 7.29 -14.16 -6.71
N GLY A 115 6.49 -13.24 -7.25
CA GLY A 115 5.05 -13.18 -7.03
C GLY A 115 4.23 -14.23 -7.76
N GLU A 116 4.83 -14.96 -8.72
CA GLU A 116 4.18 -16.06 -9.46
C GLU A 116 2.82 -15.66 -10.10
N GLY A 117 2.64 -14.38 -10.44
CA GLY A 117 1.40 -13.86 -11.01
C GLY A 117 0.22 -13.76 -10.04
N LYS A 118 0.45 -13.91 -8.73
CA LYS A 118 -0.58 -13.71 -7.69
C LYS A 118 -1.15 -12.31 -7.78
N ARG A 119 -2.47 -12.19 -7.62
CA ARG A 119 -3.17 -10.91 -7.65
C ARG A 119 -3.11 -10.24 -6.29
N ILE A 120 -2.91 -8.92 -6.29
CA ILE A 120 -2.96 -8.07 -5.11
C ILE A 120 -3.77 -6.84 -5.46
N GLN A 121 -4.61 -6.38 -4.55
CA GLN A 121 -5.30 -5.10 -4.66
C GLN A 121 -4.74 -4.16 -3.58
N ILE A 122 -4.33 -2.96 -3.99
CA ILE A 122 -3.79 -1.94 -3.11
C ILE A 122 -4.73 -0.74 -3.16
N GLU A 123 -5.44 -0.54 -2.07
CA GLU A 123 -6.30 0.63 -1.89
C GLU A 123 -5.52 1.75 -1.19
N PHE A 124 -5.60 2.97 -1.72
CA PHE A 124 -4.94 4.14 -1.11
C PHE A 124 -5.55 5.46 -1.55
N VAL A 125 -5.15 6.54 -0.87
CA VAL A 125 -5.74 7.89 -0.91
C VAL A 125 -7.15 7.93 -0.32
N SER A 126 -8.12 7.23 -0.92
CA SER A 126 -9.52 7.08 -0.49
C SER A 126 -10.11 8.34 0.16
N ALA A 127 -9.82 9.50 -0.42
CA ALA A 127 -10.20 10.79 0.13
C ALA A 127 -11.65 11.11 -0.26
N ASN A 128 -12.42 11.65 0.68
CA ASN A 128 -13.80 12.00 0.42
C ASN A 128 -13.90 13.03 -0.73
N PRO A 129 -14.84 12.86 -1.67
CA PRO A 129 -14.99 13.72 -2.83
C PRO A 129 -15.68 15.05 -2.51
N THR A 130 -15.42 15.60 -1.32
CA THR A 130 -16.04 16.83 -0.80
C THR A 130 -15.04 17.98 -0.64
N GLY A 131 -13.77 17.73 -0.91
CA GLY A 131 -12.71 18.73 -0.93
C GLY A 131 -11.56 18.36 -1.87
N PRO A 132 -10.70 19.34 -2.20
CA PRO A 132 -9.53 19.10 -3.04
C PRO A 132 -8.51 18.21 -2.33
N LEU A 133 -7.76 17.43 -3.12
CA LEU A 133 -6.63 16.66 -2.59
C LEU A 133 -5.52 17.59 -2.11
N ASN A 134 -4.83 17.19 -1.05
CA ASN A 134 -3.77 17.98 -0.42
C ASN A 134 -2.49 17.15 -0.25
N VAL A 135 -1.49 17.72 0.44
CA VAL A 135 -0.19 17.07 0.65
C VAL A 135 -0.29 15.73 1.39
N VAL A 136 -1.29 15.53 2.25
CA VAL A 136 -1.54 14.24 2.93
C VAL A 136 -1.99 13.20 1.90
N SER A 137 -2.88 13.58 0.99
CA SER A 137 -3.30 12.74 -0.14
C SER A 137 -2.12 12.40 -1.05
N ALA A 138 -1.24 13.36 -1.33
CA ALA A 138 -0.05 13.14 -2.15
C ALA A 138 0.94 12.15 -1.52
N ARG A 139 1.11 12.19 -0.20
CA ARG A 139 1.91 11.19 0.55
C ARG A 139 1.31 9.80 0.42
N ALA A 140 0.01 9.65 0.65
CA ALA A 140 -0.68 8.37 0.52
C ALA A 140 -0.58 7.83 -0.92
N ALA A 141 -0.73 8.71 -1.91
CA ALA A 141 -0.60 8.41 -3.33
C ALA A 141 0.79 7.85 -3.67
N ALA A 142 1.84 8.50 -3.19
CA ALA A 142 3.22 8.06 -3.44
C ALA A 142 3.50 6.68 -2.82
N ILE A 143 3.08 6.45 -1.57
CA ILE A 143 3.31 5.17 -0.88
C ILE A 143 2.56 4.03 -1.59
N GLY A 144 1.26 4.21 -1.85
CA GLY A 144 0.45 3.17 -2.49
C GLY A 144 0.91 2.85 -3.91
N ASP A 145 1.29 3.88 -4.69
CA ASP A 145 1.80 3.68 -6.04
C ASP A 145 3.16 2.96 -6.06
N ILE A 146 4.08 3.31 -5.16
CA ILE A 146 5.38 2.60 -5.02
C ILE A 146 5.15 1.15 -4.62
N MET A 147 4.24 0.86 -3.68
CA MET A 147 3.90 -0.52 -3.32
C MET A 147 3.40 -1.30 -4.54
N ALA A 148 2.46 -0.75 -5.31
CA ALA A 148 1.94 -1.39 -6.52
C ALA A 148 3.04 -1.62 -7.57
N ASN A 149 3.92 -0.65 -7.76
CA ASN A 149 5.05 -0.77 -8.68
C ASN A 149 6.03 -1.85 -8.22
N LEU A 150 6.36 -1.91 -6.93
CA LEU A 150 7.27 -2.91 -6.36
C LEU A 150 6.70 -4.32 -6.49
N TYR A 151 5.43 -4.52 -6.14
CA TYR A 151 4.76 -5.81 -6.29
C TYR A 151 4.74 -6.27 -7.76
N ASN A 152 4.41 -5.37 -8.69
CA ASN A 152 4.45 -5.69 -10.13
C ASN A 152 5.88 -6.00 -10.60
N ALA A 153 6.89 -5.27 -10.12
CA ALA A 153 8.30 -5.51 -10.46
C ALA A 153 8.81 -6.87 -9.97
N VAL A 154 8.25 -7.41 -8.88
CA VAL A 154 8.60 -8.74 -8.37
C VAL A 154 7.59 -9.82 -8.77
N GLY A 155 6.79 -9.58 -9.82
CA GLY A 155 6.02 -10.63 -10.50
C GLY A 155 4.61 -10.88 -9.96
N PHE A 156 4.04 -9.98 -9.16
CA PHE A 156 2.62 -9.98 -8.84
C PHE A 156 1.79 -9.26 -9.92
N LYS A 157 0.47 -9.40 -9.84
CA LYS A 157 -0.51 -8.58 -10.57
C LYS A 157 -1.19 -7.64 -9.58
N ALA A 158 -0.55 -6.49 -9.34
CA ALA A 158 -1.03 -5.52 -8.36
C ALA A 158 -1.90 -4.43 -9.04
N ASP A 159 -3.18 -4.41 -8.67
CA ASP A 159 -4.15 -3.40 -9.06
C ASP A 159 -4.26 -2.31 -7.98
N ARG A 160 -4.47 -1.07 -8.42
CA ARG A 160 -4.65 0.10 -7.56
C ARG A 160 -6.13 0.47 -7.52
N GLU A 161 -6.64 0.71 -6.32
CA GLU A 161 -8.01 1.14 -6.11
C GLU A 161 -8.08 2.43 -5.30
N PHE A 162 -9.01 3.29 -5.69
CA PHE A 162 -9.42 4.45 -4.92
C PHE A 162 -10.85 4.23 -4.43
N TYR A 163 -11.07 4.20 -3.11
CA TYR A 163 -12.42 4.15 -2.54
C TYR A 163 -13.01 5.56 -2.43
N LEU A 164 -14.10 5.81 -3.14
CA LEU A 164 -14.84 7.06 -3.15
C LEU A 164 -16.03 6.97 -2.18
N ASN A 165 -15.95 7.71 -1.07
CA ASN A 165 -17.09 7.91 -0.19
C ASN A 165 -18.04 8.96 -0.78
N ASP A 166 -18.75 8.58 -1.83
CA ASP A 166 -19.61 9.44 -2.65
C ASP A 166 -21.06 9.50 -2.13
N ALA A 167 -21.28 9.13 -0.87
CA ALA A 167 -22.59 9.09 -0.25
C ALA A 167 -22.59 9.67 1.20
N GLY A 168 -23.78 9.74 1.80
CA GLY A 168 -23.94 10.12 3.20
C GLY A 168 -23.93 11.64 3.48
N ARG A 169 -23.72 11.99 4.76
CA ARG A 169 -23.88 13.37 5.28
C ARG A 169 -22.92 14.36 4.62
N GLN A 170 -21.67 13.96 4.42
CA GLN A 170 -20.64 14.85 3.88
C GLN A 170 -20.96 15.33 2.46
N VAL A 171 -21.48 14.44 1.60
CA VAL A 171 -21.88 14.81 0.24
C VAL A 171 -23.11 15.71 0.26
N ARG A 172 -24.08 15.49 1.18
CA ARG A 172 -25.21 16.43 1.36
C ARG A 172 -24.75 17.83 1.79
N LEU A 173 -23.80 17.91 2.72
CA LEU A 173 -23.23 19.19 3.17
C LEU A 173 -22.49 19.90 2.03
N LEU A 174 -21.81 19.16 1.14
CA LEU A 174 -21.21 19.73 -0.08
C LEU A 174 -22.29 20.40 -0.94
N GLY A 175 -23.37 19.68 -1.25
CA GLY A 175 -24.48 20.21 -2.04
C GLY A 175 -25.14 21.44 -1.41
N ALA A 176 -25.35 21.42 -0.09
CA ALA A 176 -25.91 22.57 0.64
C ALA A 176 -24.99 23.79 0.59
N SER A 177 -23.68 23.59 0.74
CA SER A 177 -22.67 24.65 0.70
C SER A 177 -22.59 25.28 -0.69
N VAL A 178 -22.56 24.45 -1.74
CA VAL A 178 -22.57 24.90 -3.13
C VAL A 178 -23.88 25.61 -3.47
N SER A 179 -25.02 25.11 -3.00
CA SER A 179 -26.33 25.76 -3.19
C SER A 179 -26.37 27.17 -2.61
N SER A 180 -25.88 27.35 -1.39
CA SER A 180 -25.84 28.67 -0.75
C SER A 180 -24.97 29.65 -1.55
N ARG A 181 -23.74 29.24 -1.94
CA ARG A 181 -22.86 30.08 -2.78
C ARG A 181 -23.42 30.35 -4.18
N TYR A 182 -24.07 29.36 -4.79
CA TYR A 182 -24.70 29.53 -6.09
C TYR A 182 -25.81 30.60 -6.04
N MET A 183 -26.64 30.61 -5.00
CA MET A 183 -27.67 31.65 -4.81
C MET A 183 -27.07 33.04 -4.57
N GLU A 184 -26.01 33.11 -3.79
CA GLU A 184 -25.25 34.34 -3.51
C GLU A 184 -24.71 34.98 -4.81
N LEU A 185 -24.23 34.17 -5.76
CA LEU A 185 -23.75 34.63 -7.09
C LEU A 185 -24.84 35.27 -7.96
N PHE A 186 -26.12 35.16 -7.58
CA PHE A 186 -27.26 35.83 -8.20
C PHE A 186 -27.90 36.89 -7.29
N GLY A 187 -27.20 37.31 -6.23
CA GLY A 187 -27.68 38.32 -5.28
C GLY A 187 -28.83 37.84 -4.40
N LYS A 188 -28.99 36.52 -4.22
CA LYS A 188 -29.99 35.94 -3.34
C LYS A 188 -29.31 35.46 -2.06
N GLU A 189 -29.65 36.08 -0.94
CA GLU A 189 -29.14 35.69 0.37
C GLU A 189 -29.88 34.46 0.90
N GLU A 190 -29.14 33.40 1.22
CA GLU A 190 -29.62 32.25 1.96
C GLU A 190 -28.65 31.94 3.10
N PRO A 191 -29.13 31.46 4.26
CA PRO A 191 -28.26 31.03 5.34
C PRO A 191 -27.26 29.98 4.86
N PHE A 192 -25.98 30.22 5.10
CA PHE A 192 -24.94 29.24 4.84
C PHE A 192 -25.04 28.10 5.87
N PRO A 193 -24.94 26.82 5.47
CA PRO A 193 -25.01 25.70 6.42
C PRO A 193 -23.88 25.77 7.45
N GLU A 194 -24.22 25.67 8.75
CA GLU A 194 -23.26 25.77 9.86
C GLU A 194 -22.14 24.73 9.78
N ASP A 195 -22.49 23.48 9.46
CA ASP A 195 -21.54 22.39 9.22
C ASP A 195 -21.07 22.32 7.75
N GLY A 196 -21.27 23.39 6.98
CA GLY A 196 -20.93 23.47 5.57
C GLY A 196 -19.43 23.46 5.30
N TYR A 197 -19.09 23.35 4.02
CA TYR A 197 -17.72 23.52 3.57
C TYR A 197 -17.45 24.99 3.28
N HIS A 198 -16.54 25.61 4.03
CA HIS A 198 -16.26 27.06 3.93
C HIS A 198 -15.06 27.41 3.04
N GLY A 199 -14.41 26.42 2.42
CA GLY A 199 -13.24 26.66 1.59
C GLY A 199 -13.57 27.43 0.31
N LEU A 200 -12.59 28.20 -0.19
CA LEU A 200 -12.74 29.00 -1.44
C LEU A 200 -13.18 28.14 -2.63
N TYR A 201 -12.75 26.88 -2.68
CA TYR A 201 -13.14 25.92 -3.72
C TYR A 201 -14.65 25.71 -3.86
N ILE A 202 -15.46 26.02 -2.82
CA ILE A 202 -16.92 25.95 -2.89
C ILE A 202 -17.49 27.13 -3.69
N ILE A 203 -16.85 28.30 -3.58
CA ILE A 203 -17.19 29.48 -4.39
C ILE A 203 -16.80 29.17 -5.84
N ASP A 204 -15.58 28.71 -6.07
CA ASP A 204 -15.09 28.33 -7.41
C ASP A 204 -16.03 27.30 -8.07
N LEU A 205 -16.46 26.29 -7.31
CA LEU A 205 -17.38 25.27 -7.79
C LEU A 205 -18.77 25.83 -8.13
N ALA A 206 -19.28 26.77 -7.32
CA ALA A 206 -20.53 27.46 -7.62
C ALA A 206 -20.43 28.36 -8.86
N GLU A 207 -19.29 29.04 -9.05
CA GLU A 207 -19.01 29.86 -10.24
C GLU A 207 -18.92 29.00 -11.50
N GLU A 208 -18.22 27.87 -11.46
CA GLU A 208 -18.18 26.90 -12.56
C GLU A 208 -19.59 26.44 -12.95
N ILE A 209 -20.41 26.08 -11.96
CA ILE A 209 -21.78 25.64 -12.19
C ILE A 209 -22.63 26.76 -12.81
N LYS A 210 -22.50 28.00 -12.31
CA LYS A 210 -23.18 29.17 -12.89
C LYS A 210 -22.74 29.40 -14.34
N ASN A 211 -21.45 29.27 -14.64
CA ASN A 211 -20.94 29.45 -15.99
C ASN A 211 -21.45 28.38 -16.96
N GLU A 212 -21.61 27.13 -16.50
CA GLU A 212 -22.09 26.01 -17.32
C GLU A 212 -23.62 25.94 -17.44
N HIS A 213 -24.35 26.34 -16.40
CA HIS A 213 -25.79 26.11 -16.30
C HIS A 213 -26.64 27.38 -16.15
N GLY A 214 -26.02 28.56 -16.08
CA GLY A 214 -26.72 29.83 -15.93
C GLY A 214 -27.49 29.89 -14.61
N ASP A 215 -28.72 30.40 -14.66
CA ASP A 215 -29.63 30.57 -13.53
C ASP A 215 -30.61 29.40 -13.33
N LYS A 216 -30.44 28.30 -14.07
CA LYS A 216 -31.36 27.16 -14.17
C LYS A 216 -31.92 26.65 -12.84
N PHE A 217 -31.10 26.62 -11.79
CA PHE A 217 -31.47 26.02 -10.51
C PHE A 217 -32.09 27.00 -9.50
N ILE A 218 -32.16 28.31 -9.81
CA ILE A 218 -32.63 29.34 -8.87
C ILE A 218 -34.12 29.17 -8.53
N SER A 219 -34.92 28.72 -9.50
CA SER A 219 -36.36 28.56 -9.35
C SER A 219 -36.76 27.26 -8.64
N LEU A 220 -35.82 26.35 -8.40
CA LEU A 220 -36.06 25.12 -7.67
C LEU A 220 -36.28 25.39 -6.18
N SER A 221 -37.05 24.52 -5.52
CA SER A 221 -37.10 24.51 -4.06
C SER A 221 -35.72 24.22 -3.46
N GLY A 222 -35.47 24.67 -2.23
CA GLY A 222 -34.18 24.48 -1.57
C GLY A 222 -33.69 23.03 -1.58
N GLU A 223 -34.57 22.08 -1.23
CA GLU A 223 -34.23 20.65 -1.26
C GLU A 223 -33.87 20.13 -2.65
N LYS A 224 -34.66 20.47 -3.68
CA LYS A 224 -34.40 20.02 -5.06
C LYS A 224 -33.13 20.66 -5.61
N ARG A 225 -32.91 21.95 -5.32
CA ARG A 225 -31.70 22.66 -5.72
C ARG A 225 -30.46 22.03 -5.08
N ILE A 226 -30.50 21.75 -3.78
CA ILE A 226 -29.40 21.07 -3.07
C ILE A 226 -29.11 19.72 -3.70
N GLU A 227 -30.12 18.92 -4.01
CA GLU A 227 -29.94 17.60 -4.62
C GLU A 227 -29.31 17.67 -6.02
N GLU A 228 -29.79 18.57 -6.89
CA GLU A 228 -29.21 18.78 -8.23
C GLU A 228 -27.75 19.26 -8.14
N LEU A 229 -27.50 20.29 -7.33
CA LEU A 229 -26.17 20.86 -7.17
C LEU A 229 -25.21 19.90 -6.48
N LYS A 230 -25.68 19.08 -5.54
CA LYS A 230 -24.91 17.98 -4.94
C LYS A 230 -24.37 17.04 -6.01
N ASN A 231 -25.23 16.59 -6.92
CA ASN A 231 -24.84 15.62 -7.96
C ASN A 231 -23.82 16.22 -8.94
N ILE A 232 -24.00 17.49 -9.33
CA ILE A 232 -23.05 18.20 -10.19
C ILE A 232 -21.72 18.44 -9.48
N ALA A 233 -21.77 18.95 -8.24
CA ALA A 233 -20.61 19.21 -7.40
C ALA A 233 -19.79 17.94 -7.17
N LEU A 234 -20.43 16.85 -6.77
CA LEU A 234 -19.80 15.56 -6.55
C LEU A 234 -19.08 15.06 -7.81
N LYS A 235 -19.74 15.12 -8.97
CA LYS A 235 -19.15 14.71 -10.25
C LYS A 235 -17.90 15.52 -10.59
N LYS A 236 -17.96 16.86 -10.43
CA LYS A 236 -16.83 17.76 -10.65
C LYS A 236 -15.67 17.47 -9.69
N MET A 237 -15.96 17.27 -8.40
CA MET A 237 -14.94 16.94 -7.40
C MET A 237 -14.24 15.62 -7.71
N ILE A 238 -14.98 14.56 -8.05
CA ILE A 238 -14.40 13.26 -8.44
C ILE A 238 -13.52 13.41 -9.68
N GLN A 239 -13.98 14.18 -10.68
CA GLN A 239 -13.21 14.43 -11.89
C GLN A 239 -11.90 15.19 -11.58
N ALA A 240 -11.96 16.24 -10.75
CA ALA A 240 -10.78 16.99 -10.32
C ALA A 240 -9.78 16.10 -9.55
N GLN A 241 -10.26 15.19 -8.71
CA GLN A 241 -9.41 14.21 -8.02
C GLN A 241 -8.73 13.25 -9.01
N LYS A 242 -9.48 12.72 -10.00
CA LYS A 242 -8.92 11.87 -11.07
C LYS A 242 -7.82 12.57 -11.86
N GLU A 243 -8.06 13.81 -12.25
CA GLU A 243 -7.08 14.64 -12.97
C GLU A 243 -5.86 14.96 -12.13
N MET A 244 -6.05 15.28 -10.85
CA MET A 244 -4.95 15.51 -9.91
C MET A 244 -4.07 14.27 -9.78
N MET A 245 -4.66 13.08 -9.61
CA MET A 245 -3.91 11.83 -9.51
C MET A 245 -3.17 11.51 -10.81
N ALA A 246 -3.80 11.73 -11.97
CA ALA A 246 -3.15 11.56 -13.26
C ALA A 246 -1.95 12.52 -13.44
N ARG A 247 -2.08 13.79 -13.04
CA ARG A 247 -0.97 14.77 -13.03
C ARG A 247 0.14 14.35 -12.07
N TYR A 248 -0.21 13.75 -10.94
CA TYR A 248 0.71 13.16 -9.98
C TYR A 248 1.28 11.79 -10.43
N ARG A 249 0.97 11.36 -11.67
CA ARG A 249 1.42 10.10 -12.31
C ARG A 249 0.91 8.83 -11.63
N VAL A 250 -0.15 8.92 -10.84
CA VAL A 250 -0.82 7.77 -10.25
C VAL A 250 -2.04 7.42 -11.08
N LYS A 251 -2.12 6.16 -11.53
CA LYS A 251 -3.24 5.65 -12.35
C LYS A 251 -3.93 4.50 -11.63
N PHE A 252 -5.15 4.73 -11.18
CA PHE A 252 -5.98 3.71 -10.56
C PHE A 252 -6.63 2.82 -11.61
N GLN A 253 -6.66 1.51 -11.34
CA GLN A 253 -7.40 0.53 -12.15
C GLN A 253 -8.89 0.58 -11.79
N ASN A 254 -9.21 0.81 -10.52
CA ASN A 254 -10.59 0.92 -10.05
C ASN A 254 -10.82 2.20 -9.22
N TRP A 255 -11.96 2.83 -9.45
CA TRP A 255 -12.51 3.88 -8.58
C TRP A 255 -13.81 3.32 -8.03
N PHE A 256 -13.76 2.79 -6.81
CA PHE A 256 -14.89 2.11 -6.20
C PHE A 256 -15.79 3.13 -5.51
N HIS A 257 -17.08 3.15 -5.84
CA HIS A 257 -18.05 4.09 -5.30
C HIS A 257 -18.84 3.45 -4.14
N GLU A 258 -18.86 4.09 -2.96
CA GLU A 258 -19.64 3.65 -1.79
C GLU A 258 -21.14 3.55 -2.10
N SER A 259 -21.65 4.44 -2.95
CA SER A 259 -23.03 4.43 -3.43
C SER A 259 -23.46 3.07 -3.97
N VAL A 260 -22.55 2.33 -4.63
CA VAL A 260 -22.81 0.98 -5.16
C VAL A 260 -23.13 -0.03 -4.04
N LEU A 261 -22.46 0.07 -2.89
CA LEU A 261 -22.74 -0.80 -1.73
C LEU A 261 -24.08 -0.47 -1.09
N ARG A 262 -24.41 0.82 -1.05
CA ARG A 262 -25.67 1.31 -0.48
C ARG A 262 -26.87 0.93 -1.33
N GLU A 263 -26.79 1.10 -2.64
CA GLU A 263 -27.86 0.74 -3.59
C GLU A 263 -28.20 -0.76 -3.52
N LYS A 264 -27.19 -1.61 -3.30
CA LYS A 264 -27.36 -3.06 -3.19
C LYS A 264 -27.77 -3.53 -1.79
N ASN A 265 -27.84 -2.62 -0.80
CA ASN A 265 -27.95 -2.98 0.60
C ASN A 265 -26.96 -4.09 1.01
N ALA A 266 -25.72 -4.02 0.50
CA ALA A 266 -24.73 -5.10 0.65
C ALA A 266 -24.42 -5.42 2.12
N HIS A 267 -24.55 -4.43 3.00
CA HIS A 267 -24.43 -4.57 4.45
C HIS A 267 -25.51 -5.50 5.05
N LEU A 268 -26.74 -5.48 4.54
CA LEU A 268 -27.81 -6.39 5.00
C LEU A 268 -27.56 -7.83 4.58
N GLU A 269 -27.02 -8.05 3.38
CA GLU A 269 -26.64 -9.40 2.93
C GLU A 269 -25.53 -10.00 3.80
N VAL A 270 -24.53 -9.19 4.15
CA VAL A 270 -23.46 -9.59 5.08
C VAL A 270 -24.00 -9.87 6.47
N LEU A 271 -24.85 -8.98 7.01
CA LEU A 271 -25.43 -9.17 8.33
C LEU A 271 -26.18 -10.51 8.42
N LYS A 272 -27.04 -10.79 7.43
CA LYS A 272 -27.79 -12.04 7.33
C LYS A 272 -26.87 -13.26 7.27
N GLU A 273 -25.76 -13.19 6.53
CA GLU A 273 -24.80 -14.29 6.44
C GLU A 273 -24.10 -14.56 7.79
N LEU A 274 -23.73 -13.49 8.52
CA LEU A 274 -23.10 -13.60 9.83
C LEU A 274 -24.07 -14.17 10.88
N GLU A 275 -25.34 -13.75 10.84
CA GLU A 275 -26.42 -14.29 11.68
C GLU A 275 -26.64 -15.78 11.42
N GLN A 276 -26.74 -16.18 10.15
CA GLN A 276 -26.93 -17.59 9.77
C GLN A 276 -25.78 -18.49 10.21
N LYS A 277 -24.56 -17.95 10.28
CA LYS A 277 -23.38 -18.65 10.77
C LYS A 277 -23.24 -18.63 12.29
N GLY A 278 -24.14 -17.97 13.02
CA GLY A 278 -24.10 -17.85 14.48
C GLY A 278 -22.94 -17.00 14.98
N PHE A 279 -22.47 -16.03 14.17
CA PHE A 279 -21.38 -15.13 14.53
C PHE A 279 -21.84 -13.77 15.07
N THR A 280 -23.14 -13.57 15.23
CA THR A 280 -23.70 -12.35 15.82
C THR A 280 -24.48 -12.64 17.10
N TYR A 281 -24.68 -11.60 17.90
CA TYR A 281 -25.58 -11.61 19.06
C TYR A 281 -26.16 -10.22 19.30
N GLU A 282 -27.29 -10.16 20.00
CA GLU A 282 -27.91 -8.90 20.42
C GLU A 282 -27.54 -8.57 21.86
N GLN A 283 -27.17 -7.32 22.10
CA GLN A 283 -26.93 -6.80 23.45
C GLN A 283 -27.18 -5.29 23.47
N ASP A 284 -27.89 -4.83 24.49
CA ASP A 284 -28.19 -3.39 24.71
C ASP A 284 -28.90 -2.73 23.52
N GLY A 285 -29.74 -3.48 22.80
CA GLY A 285 -30.45 -3.02 21.61
C GLY A 285 -29.61 -2.94 20.33
N ALA A 286 -28.33 -3.32 20.40
CA ALA A 286 -27.41 -3.35 19.26
C ALA A 286 -27.12 -4.79 18.81
N VAL A 287 -26.75 -4.95 17.53
CA VAL A 287 -26.27 -6.23 16.99
C VAL A 287 -24.75 -6.23 16.96
N TRP A 288 -24.14 -7.23 17.59
CA TRP A 288 -22.70 -7.37 17.77
C TRP A 288 -22.17 -8.56 16.97
N PHE A 289 -20.93 -8.47 16.51
CA PHE A 289 -20.16 -9.54 15.89
C PHE A 289 -19.15 -10.11 16.88
N TYR A 290 -19.13 -11.44 17.02
CA TYR A 290 -18.17 -12.18 17.86
C TYR A 290 -16.72 -12.14 17.30
N SER A 291 -16.16 -10.95 17.08
CA SER A 291 -14.80 -10.79 16.54
C SER A 291 -13.73 -11.31 17.50
N THR A 292 -13.99 -11.37 18.81
CA THR A 292 -13.08 -11.97 19.80
C THR A 292 -12.81 -13.45 19.54
N LYS A 293 -13.76 -14.18 18.95
CA LYS A 293 -13.54 -15.57 18.51
C LYS A 293 -12.47 -15.70 17.42
N PHE A 294 -12.15 -14.59 16.75
CA PHE A 294 -11.18 -14.51 15.66
C PHE A 294 -9.93 -13.69 16.03
N GLY A 295 -9.72 -13.40 17.32
CA GLY A 295 -8.51 -12.75 17.82
C GLY A 295 -8.57 -11.22 17.94
N ASP A 296 -9.75 -10.61 17.79
CA ASP A 296 -9.96 -9.19 18.09
C ASP A 296 -10.00 -8.95 19.61
N GLU A 297 -9.65 -7.73 20.05
CA GLU A 297 -9.59 -7.39 21.49
C GLU A 297 -10.98 -7.31 22.13
N LYS A 298 -11.99 -6.94 21.33
CA LYS A 298 -13.39 -6.83 21.75
C LYS A 298 -14.33 -7.05 20.57
N ASP A 299 -15.52 -7.51 20.88
CA ASP A 299 -16.58 -7.70 19.89
C ASP A 299 -16.96 -6.35 19.27
N ARG A 300 -17.35 -6.39 17.98
CA ARG A 300 -17.60 -5.19 17.18
C ARG A 300 -19.09 -5.02 16.94
N VAL A 301 -19.59 -3.82 17.12
CA VAL A 301 -20.98 -3.47 16.80
C VAL A 301 -21.16 -3.46 15.28
N LEU A 302 -22.15 -4.19 14.77
CA LEU A 302 -22.57 -4.18 13.37
C LEU A 302 -23.72 -3.21 13.13
N ILE A 303 -24.72 -3.23 14.02
CA ILE A 303 -25.89 -2.34 14.00
C ILE A 303 -25.99 -1.66 15.36
N THR A 304 -26.13 -0.34 15.37
CA THR A 304 -26.25 0.44 16.62
C THR A 304 -27.61 0.24 17.29
N SER A 305 -27.76 0.74 18.52
CA SER A 305 -29.05 0.75 19.25
C SER A 305 -30.17 1.50 18.52
N GLU A 306 -29.80 2.41 17.62
CA GLU A 306 -30.72 3.18 16.79
C GLU A 306 -31.11 2.45 15.50
N GLY A 307 -30.57 1.26 15.25
CA GLY A 307 -30.85 0.45 14.06
C GLY A 307 -30.00 0.80 12.83
N GLU A 308 -28.99 1.67 12.97
CA GLU A 308 -28.14 2.11 11.87
C GLU A 308 -26.91 1.21 11.68
N PRO A 309 -26.48 0.92 10.44
CA PRO A 309 -25.27 0.15 10.19
C PRO A 309 -24.01 0.93 10.58
N THR A 310 -23.07 0.26 11.25
CA THR A 310 -21.76 0.83 11.56
C THR A 310 -20.84 0.83 10.34
N TYR A 311 -19.81 1.68 10.35
CA TYR A 311 -18.73 1.63 9.36
C TYR A 311 -18.08 0.26 9.27
N PHE A 312 -18.00 -0.47 10.40
CA PHE A 312 -17.42 -1.81 10.42
C PHE A 312 -18.24 -2.81 9.59
N LEU A 313 -19.57 -2.77 9.67
CA LEU A 313 -20.42 -3.62 8.83
C LEU A 313 -20.30 -3.25 7.34
N VAL A 314 -20.25 -1.95 7.03
CA VAL A 314 -20.06 -1.46 5.65
C VAL A 314 -18.70 -1.90 5.11
N ASP A 315 -17.65 -1.84 5.92
CA ASP A 315 -16.30 -2.29 5.53
C ASP A 315 -16.26 -3.81 5.26
N ILE A 316 -16.99 -4.64 6.02
CA ILE A 316 -17.09 -6.08 5.71
C ILE A 316 -17.75 -6.28 4.34
N ALA A 317 -18.85 -5.57 4.08
CA ALA A 317 -19.54 -5.63 2.80
C ALA A 317 -18.66 -5.17 1.63
N TYR A 318 -17.88 -4.12 1.84
CA TYR A 318 -16.89 -3.65 0.89
C TYR A 318 -15.78 -4.68 0.66
N HIS A 319 -15.19 -5.24 1.71
CA HIS A 319 -14.13 -6.24 1.56
C HIS A 319 -14.61 -7.47 0.79
N LYS A 320 -15.88 -7.87 0.94
CA LYS A 320 -16.49 -8.97 0.18
C LYS A 320 -16.50 -8.72 -1.33
N THR A 321 -16.49 -7.46 -1.79
CA THR A 321 -16.42 -7.16 -3.23
C THR A 321 -15.00 -7.27 -3.82
N LYS A 322 -13.98 -7.45 -2.98
CA LYS A 322 -12.57 -7.53 -3.40
C LYS A 322 -12.10 -8.95 -3.72
N TYR A 323 -12.90 -9.97 -3.41
CA TYR A 323 -12.53 -11.39 -3.52
C TYR A 323 -13.27 -12.14 -4.63
#